data_AF-A0A8X6YBX3-F1
#
_entry.id   AF-A0A8X6YBX3-F1
#
_cell.length_a   1.000
_cell.length_b   1.000
_cell.length_c   1.000
_cell.angle_alpha   90.00
_cell.angle_beta   90.00
_cell.angle_gamma   90.00
#
_symmetry.space_group_name_H-M   'P 1'
#
loop_
_entity.id
_entity.type
_entity.pdbx_description
1 polymer ?
#
loop_
_entity_poly.entity_id
_entity_poly.type
_entity_poly.pdbx_seq_one_letter_code
_entity_poly.pdbx_strand_id
1 'polypeptide(L)'
;MNTINYRSYPVHSRNLCIRSQGARYTDISSNYLDYSSDDLCSELSSDEDLSYARIFTEVVKNPPVPCPRFKFSVIPSVHVQFDDTSDVLQFYETFIDFSLMSKIVEETNKYAKQCIQSSVARQFSMSKFWVETTVEELHVFFALNILQGIVKKPGIDHYWSKRYSTNTPFFSKMSHCRFCKL
;
A
#
# COMPACT_ATOMS: atom_id res chain seq x y z
N MET A 1 -66.34 8.59 32.24
CA MET A 1 -66.19 7.39 33.09
C MET A 1 -66.31 6.19 32.17
N ASN A 2 -65.20 5.60 31.72
CA ASN A 2 -65.23 4.42 30.85
C ASN A 2 -64.74 3.20 31.60
N THR A 3 -65.62 2.22 31.64
CA THR A 3 -65.57 0.94 32.35
C THR A 3 -64.80 -0.11 31.56
N ILE A 4 -64.25 -1.07 32.29
CA ILE A 4 -63.28 -2.08 31.87
C ILE A 4 -64.03 -3.39 31.47
N ASN A 5 -63.35 -4.23 30.66
CA ASN A 5 -63.41 -5.71 30.58
C ASN A 5 -64.48 -6.36 29.66
N TYR A 6 -64.29 -7.43 28.87
CA TYR A 6 -63.30 -8.55 28.79
C TYR A 6 -63.38 -9.27 27.38
N ARG A 7 -62.26 -9.86 26.91
CA ARG A 7 -62.08 -11.24 26.33
C ARG A 7 -62.26 -11.61 24.80
N SER A 8 -61.15 -12.14 24.25
CA SER A 8 -60.91 -13.24 23.24
C SER A 8 -61.39 -13.08 21.78
N TYR A 9 -60.71 -13.54 20.70
CA TYR A 9 -60.09 -14.83 20.27
C TYR A 9 -59.18 -14.62 19.01
N PRO A 10 -58.64 -15.62 18.28
CA PRO A 10 -57.79 -16.78 18.60
C PRO A 10 -56.45 -16.82 17.79
N VAL A 11 -55.61 -17.83 18.07
CA VAL A 11 -54.30 -18.15 17.45
C VAL A 11 -54.46 -19.03 16.19
N HIS A 12 -53.80 -18.68 15.08
CA HIS A 12 -53.34 -19.68 14.10
C HIS A 12 -52.07 -19.25 13.33
N SER A 13 -51.05 -20.10 13.44
CA SER A 13 -49.72 -20.02 12.85
C SER A 13 -49.71 -20.11 11.33
N ARG A 14 -48.81 -19.37 10.65
CA ARG A 14 -48.08 -19.84 9.44
C ARG A 14 -46.69 -19.20 9.36
N ASN A 15 -45.67 -20.04 9.41
CA ASN A 15 -44.30 -19.75 9.02
C ASN A 15 -44.23 -19.24 7.57
N LEU A 16 -43.22 -18.41 7.22
CA LEU A 16 -42.54 -18.48 5.92
C LEU A 16 -41.21 -17.71 5.92
N CYS A 17 -40.17 -18.43 5.53
CA CYS A 17 -38.77 -18.05 5.47
C CYS A 17 -38.39 -17.52 4.07
N ILE A 18 -37.64 -16.41 4.07
CA ILE A 18 -36.60 -15.88 3.15
C ILE A 18 -36.48 -16.48 1.73
N ARG A 19 -36.56 -15.62 0.70
CA ARG A 19 -35.53 -15.53 -0.37
C ARG A 19 -35.58 -14.22 -1.20
N SER A 20 -34.38 -13.74 -1.52
CA SER A 20 -33.94 -12.54 -2.25
C SER A 20 -34.40 -12.40 -3.71
N GLN A 21 -34.60 -11.15 -4.19
CA GLN A 21 -34.07 -10.43 -5.39
C GLN A 21 -34.52 -8.95 -5.22
N GLY A 22 -33.82 -7.84 -5.49
CA GLY A 22 -32.91 -7.42 -6.56
C GLY A 22 -33.52 -6.19 -7.25
N ALA A 23 -32.93 -4.97 -7.14
CA ALA A 23 -33.04 -3.87 -8.14
C ALA A 23 -32.35 -2.55 -7.70
N ARG A 24 -31.30 -2.21 -8.46
CA ARG A 24 -30.91 -0.90 -9.05
C ARG A 24 -31.16 0.41 -8.29
N TYR A 25 -30.06 1.14 -8.05
CA TYR A 25 -30.05 2.60 -7.94
C TYR A 25 -28.94 3.15 -8.84
N THR A 26 -29.29 4.04 -9.78
CA THR A 26 -28.37 4.68 -10.73
C THR A 26 -28.11 6.15 -10.36
N ASP A 27 -26.82 6.47 -10.37
CA ASP A 27 -26.14 7.71 -10.74
C ASP A 27 -26.47 9.07 -10.11
N ILE A 28 -25.46 9.60 -9.40
CA ILE A 28 -25.07 11.01 -9.46
C ILE A 28 -23.60 11.09 -9.91
N SER A 29 -23.45 11.50 -11.16
CA SER A 29 -22.28 12.00 -11.90
C SER A 29 -21.19 12.62 -11.02
N SER A 30 -20.01 12.00 -10.94
CA SER A 30 -18.83 12.23 -11.82
C SER A 30 -17.95 13.43 -11.40
N ASN A 31 -17.00 13.16 -10.50
CA ASN A 31 -15.63 13.65 -10.59
C ASN A 31 -14.68 12.49 -10.24
N TYR A 32 -14.96 11.34 -10.83
CA TYR A 32 -14.00 10.24 -10.92
C TYR A 32 -12.93 10.74 -11.89
N LEU A 33 -11.81 11.23 -11.37
CA LEU A 33 -10.62 11.29 -12.18
C LEU A 33 -10.28 9.82 -12.46
N ASP A 34 -10.49 9.46 -13.72
CA ASP A 34 -10.05 8.22 -14.34
C ASP A 34 -8.53 8.13 -14.16
N TYR A 35 -8.11 7.54 -13.03
CA TYR A 35 -6.76 7.05 -12.88
C TYR A 35 -6.67 5.81 -13.75
N SER A 36 -6.53 6.04 -15.05
CA SER A 36 -6.12 5.02 -16.00
C SER A 36 -4.77 4.51 -15.50
N SER A 37 -4.83 3.36 -14.85
CA SER A 37 -3.70 2.65 -14.26
C SER A 37 -2.85 1.95 -15.34
N ASP A 38 -2.86 2.52 -16.55
CA ASP A 38 -2.29 1.96 -17.78
C ASP A 38 -0.85 2.45 -18.05
N ASP A 39 -0.23 3.22 -17.15
CA ASP A 39 1.21 3.50 -17.20
C ASP A 39 2.02 2.26 -16.72
N LEU A 40 1.67 1.06 -17.23
CA LEU A 40 2.63 -0.05 -17.26
C LEU A 40 3.73 0.38 -18.24
N CYS A 41 4.80 0.98 -17.72
CA CYS A 41 6.04 1.09 -18.48
C CYS A 41 6.41 -0.35 -18.84
N SER A 42 6.35 -0.67 -20.14
CA SER A 42 6.44 -2.04 -20.67
C SER A 42 7.54 -2.78 -19.94
N GLU A 43 7.18 -3.87 -19.26
CA GLU A 43 8.17 -4.72 -18.62
C GLU A 43 9.23 -5.03 -19.67
N LEU A 44 10.45 -4.52 -19.46
CA LEU A 44 11.60 -5.07 -20.14
C LEU A 44 11.71 -6.47 -19.55
N SER A 45 11.06 -7.41 -20.21
CA SER A 45 11.13 -8.84 -19.96
C SER A 45 12.57 -9.26 -20.20
N SER A 46 13.42 -9.06 -19.20
CA SER A 46 14.49 -10.02 -18.97
C SER A 46 13.74 -11.25 -18.48
N ASP A 47 13.42 -12.17 -19.41
CA ASP A 47 12.83 -13.48 -19.16
C ASP A 47 13.80 -14.35 -18.35
N GLU A 48 14.21 -13.89 -17.16
CA GLU A 48 14.63 -14.79 -16.10
C GLU A 48 13.37 -15.55 -15.72
N ASP A 49 13.23 -16.75 -16.26
CA ASP A 49 12.13 -17.68 -16.02
C ASP A 49 12.03 -18.02 -14.53
N LEU A 50 11.37 -17.15 -13.77
CA LEU A 50 11.08 -17.33 -12.35
C LEU A 50 10.01 -18.40 -12.11
N SER A 51 9.60 -19.18 -13.13
CA SER A 51 8.71 -20.33 -12.95
C SER A 51 9.27 -21.31 -11.91
N TYR A 52 10.60 -21.45 -11.85
CA TYR A 52 11.29 -22.26 -10.85
C TYR A 52 11.13 -21.75 -9.41
N ALA A 53 10.97 -20.44 -9.20
CA ALA A 53 10.82 -19.86 -7.87
C ALA A 53 9.47 -20.23 -7.21
N ARG A 54 8.50 -20.75 -7.98
CA ARG A 54 7.17 -21.16 -7.50
C ARG A 54 6.94 -22.67 -7.55
N ILE A 55 7.99 -23.46 -7.71
CA ILE A 55 7.88 -24.92 -7.61
C ILE A 55 7.83 -25.28 -6.12
N PHE A 56 6.63 -25.30 -5.56
CA PHE A 56 6.39 -25.96 -4.27
C PHE A 56 6.57 -27.46 -4.47
N THR A 57 7.45 -28.06 -3.67
CA THR A 57 7.69 -29.52 -3.72
C THR A 57 6.51 -30.26 -3.13
N GLU A 58 6.15 -31.39 -3.75
CA GLU A 58 5.13 -32.29 -3.24
C GLU A 58 5.53 -32.82 -1.85
N VAL A 59 4.59 -32.87 -0.91
CA VAL A 59 4.86 -33.33 0.45
C VAL A 59 5.23 -34.82 0.40
N VAL A 60 6.53 -35.11 0.55
CA VAL A 60 7.04 -36.49 0.56
C VAL A 60 6.41 -37.23 1.73
N LYS A 61 5.73 -38.37 1.45
CA LYS A 61 5.06 -39.20 2.46
C LYS A 61 5.98 -39.65 3.61
N ASN A 62 7.29 -39.70 3.35
CA ASN A 62 8.35 -39.96 4.31
C ASN A 62 9.49 -38.94 4.09
N PRO A 63 9.48 -37.78 4.76
CA PRO A 63 10.55 -36.81 4.60
C PRO A 63 11.89 -37.40 5.08
N PRO A 64 13.03 -37.05 4.44
CA PRO A 64 14.34 -37.39 4.98
C PRO A 64 14.48 -36.84 6.40
N VAL A 65 15.34 -37.48 7.21
CA VAL A 65 15.60 -37.04 8.59
C VAL A 65 15.89 -35.54 8.58
N PRO A 66 15.20 -34.73 9.41
CA PRO A 66 15.41 -33.28 9.44
C PRO A 66 16.89 -32.97 9.61
N CYS A 67 17.39 -31.98 8.88
CA CYS A 67 18.73 -31.46 9.14
C CYS A 67 18.86 -31.20 10.65
N PRO A 68 20.00 -31.57 11.28
CA PRO A 68 20.22 -31.29 12.69
C PRO A 68 19.88 -29.82 12.95
N ARG A 69 18.99 -29.57 13.92
CA ARG A 69 18.69 -28.20 14.34
C ARG A 69 19.98 -27.63 14.94
N PHE A 70 20.70 -26.84 14.15
CA PHE A 70 21.80 -26.06 14.66
C PHE A 70 21.23 -25.09 15.68
N LYS A 71 21.69 -25.17 16.93
CA LYS A 71 21.42 -24.12 17.89
C LYS A 71 22.08 -22.86 17.35
N PHE A 72 21.30 -21.79 17.23
CA PHE A 72 21.86 -20.47 17.02
C PHE A 72 22.70 -20.13 18.26
N SER A 73 24.02 -20.27 18.14
CA SER A 73 24.98 -20.05 19.24
C SER A 73 25.49 -18.60 19.28
N VAL A 74 25.11 -17.78 18.32
CA VAL A 74 25.45 -16.35 18.30
C VAL A 74 24.60 -15.65 19.35
N ILE A 75 25.24 -14.80 20.14
CA ILE A 75 24.53 -13.92 21.06
C ILE A 75 23.88 -12.83 20.20
N PRO A 76 22.54 -12.70 20.20
CA PRO A 76 21.88 -11.60 19.50
C PRO A 76 22.42 -10.28 20.08
N SER A 77 23.13 -9.52 19.27
CA SER A 77 23.71 -8.24 19.64
C SER A 77 23.55 -7.23 18.52
N VAL A 78 23.40 -5.96 18.88
CA VAL A 78 23.45 -4.87 17.92
C VAL A 78 24.93 -4.61 17.63
N HIS A 79 25.35 -4.78 16.38
CA HIS A 79 26.73 -4.54 15.94
C HIS A 79 27.01 -3.06 15.61
N VAL A 80 26.05 -2.19 15.91
CA VAL A 80 26.14 -0.74 15.72
C VAL A 80 26.24 -0.09 17.11
N GLN A 81 27.17 0.84 17.25
CA GLN A 81 27.40 1.56 18.50
C GLN A 81 26.30 2.61 18.65
N PHE A 82 25.27 2.29 19.43
CA PHE A 82 24.29 3.26 19.91
C PHE A 82 24.54 3.50 21.39
N ASP A 83 24.42 4.74 21.82
CA ASP A 83 24.40 5.13 23.22
C ASP A 83 23.00 5.65 23.61
N ASP A 84 22.80 5.89 24.90
CA ASP A 84 21.52 6.42 25.41
C ASP A 84 21.22 7.86 24.92
N THR A 85 22.15 8.48 24.17
CA THR A 85 21.99 9.81 23.57
C THR A 85 21.69 9.76 22.07
N SER A 86 21.64 8.57 21.48
CA SER A 86 21.45 8.37 20.05
C SER A 86 20.02 8.72 19.63
N ASP A 87 19.89 9.56 18.60
CA ASP A 87 18.59 10.01 18.11
C ASP A 87 17.91 8.97 17.21
N VAL A 88 16.57 8.99 17.17
CA VAL A 88 15.76 8.10 16.31
C VAL A 88 16.17 8.21 14.84
N LEU A 89 16.59 9.40 14.40
CA LEU A 89 17.07 9.60 13.03
C LEU A 89 18.36 8.82 12.75
N GLN A 90 19.27 8.68 13.71
CA GLN A 90 20.52 7.91 13.54
C GLN A 90 20.25 6.43 13.31
N PHE A 91 19.23 5.87 13.99
CA PHE A 91 18.78 4.50 13.73
C PHE A 91 18.26 4.35 12.31
N TYR A 92 17.46 5.31 11.83
CA TYR A 92 16.96 5.31 10.46
C TYR A 92 18.10 5.39 9.43
N GLU A 93 19.06 6.31 9.63
CA GLU A 93 20.20 6.52 8.73
C GLU A 93 21.18 5.34 8.71
N THR A 94 21.17 4.50 9.75
CA THR A 94 21.95 3.25 9.77
C THR A 94 21.46 2.25 8.72
N PHE A 95 20.15 2.20 8.46
CA PHE A 95 19.56 1.32 7.45
C PHE A 95 19.41 2.01 6.10
N ILE A 96 19.06 3.29 6.12
CA ILE A 96 18.81 4.12 4.94
C ILE A 96 19.88 5.21 4.91
N ASP A 97 21.10 4.81 4.57
CA ASP A 97 22.24 5.71 4.51
C ASP A 97 22.19 6.62 3.27
N PHE A 98 23.05 7.64 3.28
CA PHE A 98 23.13 8.59 2.17
C PHE A 98 23.50 7.92 0.84
N SER A 99 24.37 6.90 0.88
CA SER A 99 24.83 6.18 -0.31
C SER A 99 23.68 5.42 -0.97
N LEU A 100 22.91 4.67 -0.18
CA LEU A 100 21.72 3.97 -0.62
C LEU A 100 20.69 4.95 -1.16
N MET A 101 20.39 6.02 -0.42
CA MET A 101 19.39 7.00 -0.85
C MET A 101 19.80 7.68 -2.16
N SER A 102 21.07 8.07 -2.30
CA SER A 102 21.62 8.63 -3.53
C SER A 102 21.50 7.66 -4.71
N LYS A 103 21.72 6.36 -4.47
CA LYS A 103 21.60 5.35 -5.52
C LYS A 103 20.14 5.16 -5.96
N ILE A 104 19.20 5.17 -5.02
CA ILE A 104 17.76 5.12 -5.33
C ILE A 104 17.38 6.34 -6.18
N VAL A 105 17.79 7.55 -5.78
CA VAL A 105 17.56 8.79 -6.55
C VAL A 105 18.09 8.67 -7.98
N GLU A 106 19.34 8.20 -8.14
CA GLU A 106 19.98 8.04 -9.44
C GLU A 106 19.19 7.11 -10.36
N GLU A 107 18.85 5.91 -9.87
CA GLU A 107 18.14 4.92 -10.68
C GLU A 107 16.69 5.33 -10.96
N THR A 108 15.97 5.93 -10.00
CA THR A 108 14.61 6.45 -10.23
C THR A 108 14.61 7.53 -11.31
N ASN A 109 15.53 8.48 -11.26
CA ASN A 109 15.63 9.53 -12.27
C ASN A 109 16.04 9.01 -13.65
N LYS A 110 16.97 8.04 -13.69
CA LYS A 110 17.38 7.37 -14.92
C LYS A 110 16.23 6.61 -15.55
N TYR A 111 15.46 5.86 -14.77
CA TYR A 111 14.29 5.13 -15.23
C TYR A 111 13.21 6.07 -15.79
N ALA A 112 12.93 7.18 -15.09
CA ALA A 112 11.97 8.18 -15.57
C ALA A 112 12.39 8.77 -16.92
N LYS A 113 13.68 9.09 -17.12
CA LYS A 113 14.22 9.53 -18.41
C LYS A 113 14.02 8.49 -19.52
N GLN A 114 14.22 7.21 -19.20
CA GLN A 114 14.02 6.11 -20.15
C GLN A 114 12.55 5.97 -20.57
N CYS A 115 11.59 5.99 -19.64
CA CYS A 115 10.16 5.89 -19.98
C CYS A 115 9.68 7.12 -20.79
N ILE A 116 10.28 8.30 -20.62
CA ILE A 116 9.99 9.50 -21.43
C ILE A 116 10.55 9.35 -22.86
N GLN A 117 11.79 8.89 -23.00
CA GLN A 117 12.47 8.76 -24.28
C GLN A 117 11.88 7.64 -25.16
N SER A 118 11.40 6.56 -24.56
CA SER A 118 10.87 5.40 -25.27
C SER A 118 9.48 5.63 -25.91
N SER A 119 8.89 6.82 -25.77
CA SER A 119 7.51 7.14 -26.21
C SER A 119 6.41 6.22 -25.65
N VAL A 120 6.75 5.40 -24.65
CA VAL A 120 5.81 4.57 -23.89
C VAL A 120 4.81 5.46 -23.13
N ALA A 121 5.23 6.67 -22.76
CA ALA A 121 4.33 7.69 -22.25
C ALA A 121 3.31 8.11 -23.33
N ARG A 122 2.03 7.73 -23.15
CA ARG A 122 0.90 8.20 -23.97
C ARG A 122 0.96 9.73 -24.15
N GLN A 123 0.35 10.22 -25.22
CA GLN A 123 0.43 11.63 -25.62
C GLN A 123 0.04 12.61 -24.48
N PHE A 124 -0.76 12.16 -23.51
CA PHE A 124 -1.24 12.86 -22.31
C PHE A 124 -0.79 12.25 -20.96
N SER A 125 0.14 11.30 -20.95
CA SER A 125 0.62 10.67 -19.72
C SER A 125 1.35 11.70 -18.84
N MET A 126 1.03 11.68 -17.54
CA MET A 126 1.68 12.52 -16.51
C MET A 126 3.19 12.30 -16.42
N SER A 127 3.67 11.19 -17.00
CA SER A 127 5.08 10.83 -17.18
C SER A 127 5.87 11.86 -17.99
N LYS A 128 5.24 12.58 -18.93
CA LYS A 128 5.91 13.64 -19.71
C LYS A 128 6.32 14.86 -18.87
N PHE A 129 5.70 15.04 -17.72
CA PHE A 129 5.97 16.13 -16.78
C PHE A 129 6.73 15.60 -15.56
N TRP A 130 7.69 14.71 -15.78
CA TRP A 130 8.61 14.27 -14.73
C TRP A 130 9.53 15.42 -14.32
N VAL A 131 9.68 15.58 -13.01
CA VAL A 131 10.72 16.41 -12.40
C VAL A 131 11.65 15.46 -11.67
N GLU A 132 12.96 15.66 -11.82
CA GLU A 132 13.95 14.82 -11.12
C GLU A 132 13.69 14.84 -9.62
N THR A 133 13.76 13.66 -9.00
CA THR A 133 13.67 13.50 -7.55
C THR A 133 15.02 13.81 -6.90
N THR A 134 15.00 14.29 -5.67
CA THR A 134 16.21 14.53 -4.86
C THR A 134 16.26 13.60 -3.66
N VAL A 135 17.42 13.54 -2.99
CA VAL A 135 17.60 12.76 -1.75
C VAL A 135 16.60 13.22 -0.69
N GLU A 136 16.44 14.53 -0.53
CA GLU A 136 15.51 15.13 0.44
C GLU A 136 14.06 14.79 0.10
N GLU A 137 13.69 14.83 -1.17
CA GLU A 137 12.35 14.47 -1.62
C GLU A 137 12.03 13.00 -1.33
N LEU A 138 12.98 12.09 -1.58
CA LEU A 138 12.79 10.68 -1.27
C LEU A 138 12.75 10.41 0.24
N HIS A 139 13.51 11.14 1.07
CA HIS A 139 13.33 11.05 2.53
C HIS A 139 11.91 11.42 2.96
N VAL A 140 11.29 12.45 2.36
CA VAL A 140 9.88 12.79 2.61
C VAL A 140 8.96 11.66 2.16
N PHE A 141 9.21 11.07 0.98
CA PHE A 141 8.42 9.94 0.48
C PHE A 141 8.47 8.73 1.43
N PHE A 142 9.66 8.36 1.92
CA PHE A 142 9.84 7.27 2.88
C PHE A 142 9.16 7.60 4.22
N ALA A 143 9.30 8.82 4.72
CA ALA A 143 8.63 9.25 5.94
C ALA A 143 7.09 9.13 5.82
N LEU A 144 6.51 9.47 4.67
CA LEU A 144 5.08 9.28 4.42
C LEU A 144 4.70 7.81 4.40
N ASN A 145 5.48 6.93 3.78
CA ASN A 145 5.23 5.48 3.78
C ASN A 145 5.30 4.87 5.19
N ILE A 146 6.29 5.27 6.00
CA ILE A 146 6.39 4.86 7.41
C ILE A 146 5.18 5.37 8.20
N LEU A 147 4.75 6.62 7.97
CA LEU A 147 3.60 7.19 8.65
C LEU A 147 2.28 6.50 8.28
N GLN A 148 2.11 6.03 7.04
CA GLN A 148 0.99 5.15 6.66
C GLN A 148 1.04 3.79 7.38
N GLY A 149 2.23 3.37 7.81
CA GLY A 149 2.44 2.24 8.74
C GLY A 149 1.75 2.45 10.08
N ILE A 150 1.79 3.68 10.59
CA ILE A 150 1.33 4.07 11.93
C ILE A 150 -0.14 4.53 11.92
N VAL A 151 -0.46 5.46 11.03
CA VAL A 151 -1.81 6.02 10.86
C VAL A 151 -2.46 5.26 9.74
N LYS A 152 -3.47 4.43 10.03
CA LYS A 152 -4.19 3.66 9.01
C LYS A 152 -5.44 4.40 8.54
N LYS A 153 -5.63 4.49 7.22
CA LYS A 153 -6.84 5.01 6.59
C LYS A 153 -7.46 3.99 5.63
N PRO A 154 -8.77 4.11 5.32
CA PRO A 154 -9.47 3.15 4.46
C PRO A 154 -8.90 3.02 3.04
N GLY A 155 -8.21 4.05 2.56
CA GLY A 155 -7.56 4.05 1.25
C GLY A 155 -6.44 5.08 1.17
N ILE A 156 -5.59 4.97 0.15
CA ILE A 156 -4.42 5.83 -0.04
C ILE A 156 -4.80 7.30 -0.26
N ASP A 157 -5.86 7.57 -1.03
CA ASP A 157 -6.31 8.93 -1.33
C ASP A 157 -6.77 9.68 -0.07
N HIS A 158 -7.24 8.93 0.94
CA HIS A 158 -7.77 9.51 2.18
C HIS A 158 -6.68 10.20 3.02
N TYR A 159 -5.40 9.88 2.81
CA TYR A 159 -4.30 10.56 3.49
C TYR A 159 -4.18 12.02 3.07
N TRP A 160 -4.51 12.34 1.82
CA TRP A 160 -4.52 13.70 1.25
C TRP A 160 -5.87 14.42 1.36
N SER A 161 -6.82 13.87 2.12
CA SER A 161 -8.13 14.51 2.33
C SER A 161 -7.98 15.87 3.01
N LYS A 162 -8.61 16.91 2.43
CA LYS A 162 -8.67 18.26 3.02
C LYS A 162 -9.84 18.46 3.98
N ARG A 163 -10.68 17.44 4.17
CA ARG A 163 -11.84 17.53 5.08
C ARG A 163 -11.36 17.64 6.52
N TYR A 164 -11.90 18.58 7.27
CA TYR A 164 -11.50 18.83 8.66
C TYR A 164 -11.46 17.56 9.52
N SER A 165 -12.47 16.68 9.40
CA SER A 165 -12.58 15.45 10.18
C SER A 165 -11.60 14.34 9.81
N THR A 166 -11.02 14.37 8.61
CA THR A 166 -10.14 13.31 8.10
C THR A 166 -8.79 13.82 7.59
N ASN A 167 -8.45 15.07 7.89
CA ASN A 167 -7.19 15.67 7.46
C ASN A 167 -5.99 14.96 8.12
N THR A 168 -4.89 14.88 7.38
CA THR A 168 -3.61 14.33 7.84
C THR A 168 -2.53 15.35 7.55
N PRO A 169 -2.29 16.33 8.45
CA PRO A 169 -1.50 17.52 8.14
C PRO A 169 -0.10 17.26 7.57
N PHE A 170 0.54 16.16 7.98
CA PHE A 170 1.89 15.82 7.50
C PHE A 170 1.93 15.39 6.02
N PHE A 171 0.84 14.84 5.49
CA PHE A 171 0.78 14.36 4.11
C PHE A 171 0.79 15.48 3.08
N SER A 172 0.49 16.73 3.46
CA SER A 172 0.59 17.86 2.54
C SER A 172 2.04 18.27 2.20
N LYS A 173 3.05 17.64 2.82
CA LYS A 173 4.47 17.88 2.51
C LYS A 173 4.86 17.42 1.11
N MET A 174 4.13 16.46 0.55
CA MET A 174 4.25 16.01 -0.84
C MET A 174 2.85 15.97 -1.43
N SER A 175 2.65 16.43 -2.68
CA SER A 175 1.32 16.34 -3.29
C SER A 175 0.95 14.88 -3.59
N HIS A 176 -0.35 14.55 -3.56
CA HIS A 176 -0.82 13.21 -3.91
C HIS A 176 -0.34 12.78 -5.30
N CYS A 177 -0.45 13.68 -6.29
CA CYS A 177 0.02 13.40 -7.65
C CYS A 177 1.53 13.17 -7.73
N ARG A 178 2.34 13.81 -6.89
CA ARG A 178 3.79 13.55 -6.83
C ARG A 178 4.09 12.23 -6.13
N PHE A 179 3.38 11.92 -5.05
CA PHE A 179 3.49 10.63 -4.37
C PHE A 179 3.15 9.47 -5.30
N CYS A 180 2.08 9.55 -6.09
CA CYS A 180 1.73 8.51 -7.06
C CYS A 180 2.71 8.36 -8.23
N LYS A 181 3.58 9.34 -8.46
CA LYS A 181 4.60 9.28 -9.53
C LYS A 181 5.89 8.59 -9.07
N LEU A 182 6.15 8.58 -7.76
CA LEU A 182 7.34 7.97 -7.16
C LEU A 182 7.06 6.50 -6.80
#